data_AF-E9SGB9-F1
#
_entry.id   AF-E9SGB9-F1
#
_cell.length_a   1.000
_cell.length_b   1.000
_cell.length_c   1.000
_cell.angle_alpha   90.00
_cell.angle_beta   90.00
_cell.angle_gamma   90.00
#
_symmetry.space_group_name_H-M   'P 1'
#
loop_
_entity.id
_entity.type
_entity.pdbx_description
1 polymer ?
#
loop_
_entity_poly.entity_id
_entity_poly.type
_entity_poly.pdbx_seq_one_letter_code
_entity_poly.pdbx_strand_id
1 'polypeptide(L)'
;MDISELVKKDCCGCSACMNSCPKDCIKMKPDKEGFSYPVTDAAKCIDCGRCTKVCPVLNKNKTDDRPKAYLVRHRNDDLRKTSTSGGFFAAAAEFVLKEGGCVFGVGFDENFRVRHSFIESMEDIKQFNRSKYVQSDVGFSYRKVKEFLAGGRKVLFTGTPCQVEGLLNYLGRDYDELYTMDIICKGVPSPKFWRKYLHWQKKRSGKEIREVRFREKTYGYGSTTMRVVFDDGSEYDEPYDVDPMLQFYSKEMISRPSCYNCHCKGKFRRSSFTAGDYWYVSGAAPRMDDGIGVSQVLVNNAKAAEAFEKIRKNLDVEELDFDNDSAINGGMMVASAKPSPRRDEMFADIDELSVHGLQKKYFPSTFKLKNRIKRQIRPIMYNMGILKLYKKMARKKQSEKAAKG
;
A
#
# COMPACT_ATOMS: atom_id res chain seq x y z
N MET A 1 -1.06 22.22 23.80
CA MET A 1 -1.01 20.73 23.89
C MET A 1 -0.08 20.15 22.82
N ASP A 2 0.90 19.32 23.19
CA ASP A 2 1.79 18.67 22.21
C ASP A 2 1.15 17.41 21.61
N ILE A 3 1.01 17.39 20.28
CA ILE A 3 0.44 16.26 19.55
C ILE A 3 1.27 14.98 19.73
N SER A 4 2.59 15.09 19.90
CA SER A 4 3.49 13.94 20.04
C SER A 4 3.12 13.10 21.27
N GLU A 5 2.85 13.77 22.39
CA GLU A 5 2.44 13.17 23.66
C GLU A 5 0.99 12.66 23.66
N LEU A 6 0.11 13.24 22.84
CA LEU A 6 -1.28 12.80 22.79
C LEU A 6 -1.47 11.49 22.05
N VAL A 7 -0.74 11.26 20.96
CA VAL A 7 -0.94 10.07 20.12
C VAL A 7 0.09 8.97 20.35
N LYS A 8 1.30 9.27 20.82
CA LYS A 8 2.37 8.29 21.12
C LYS A 8 2.42 7.15 20.09
N LYS A 9 2.23 5.90 20.55
CA LYS A 9 2.25 4.66 19.76
C LYS A 9 1.10 4.52 18.75
N ASP A 10 0.00 5.27 18.95
CA ASP A 10 -1.18 5.25 18.09
C ASP A 10 -1.03 6.17 16.88
N CYS A 11 0.00 7.02 16.85
CA CYS A 11 0.32 7.84 15.69
C CYS A 11 0.50 6.96 14.43
N CYS A 12 -0.24 7.29 13.38
CA CYS A 12 -0.17 6.58 12.10
C CYS A 12 0.85 7.18 11.12
N GLY A 13 1.50 8.30 11.47
CA GLY A 13 2.54 8.92 10.64
C GLY A 13 2.05 9.58 9.35
N CYS A 14 0.79 10.04 9.28
CA CYS A 14 0.21 10.66 8.09
C CYS A 14 0.66 12.12 7.81
N SER A 15 1.39 12.75 8.73
CA SER A 15 1.92 14.12 8.59
C SER A 15 0.86 15.24 8.50
N ALA A 16 -0.43 14.96 8.79
CA ALA A 16 -1.48 15.98 8.80
C ALA A 16 -1.17 17.13 9.78
N CYS A 17 -0.70 16.79 10.98
CA CYS A 17 -0.32 17.77 12.01
C CYS A 17 0.79 18.72 11.52
N MET A 18 1.85 18.19 10.90
CA MET A 18 2.92 18.99 10.27
C MET A 18 2.36 19.90 9.17
N ASN A 19 1.55 19.37 8.27
CA ASN A 19 0.98 20.15 7.16
C ASN A 19 0.06 21.27 7.65
N SER A 20 -0.70 21.05 8.72
CA SER A 20 -1.64 22.02 9.30
C SER A 20 -1.01 23.14 10.12
N CYS A 21 0.25 22.98 10.53
CA CYS A 21 0.90 23.92 11.45
C CYS A 21 1.27 25.24 10.75
N PRO A 22 0.71 26.39 11.17
CA PRO A 22 0.96 27.68 10.51
C PRO A 22 2.33 28.30 10.84
N LYS A 23 3.03 27.76 11.84
CA LYS A 23 4.35 28.23 12.27
C LYS A 23 5.47 27.26 11.89
N ASP A 24 5.14 26.19 11.16
CA ASP A 24 6.09 25.12 10.80
C ASP A 24 6.89 24.57 12.00
N CYS A 25 6.27 24.59 13.19
CA CYS A 25 6.94 24.16 14.42
C CYS A 25 6.93 22.64 14.62
N ILE A 26 6.20 21.87 13.80
CA ILE A 26 6.14 20.41 13.88
C ILE A 26 6.97 19.82 12.76
N LYS A 27 7.89 18.91 13.09
CA LYS A 27 8.66 18.12 12.12
C LYS A 27 8.42 16.63 12.34
N MET A 28 8.36 15.86 11.26
CA MET A 28 8.29 14.41 11.35
C MET A 28 9.70 13.84 11.48
N LYS A 29 10.02 13.17 12.59
CA LYS A 29 11.34 12.56 12.83
C LYS A 29 11.20 11.04 13.03
N PRO A 30 12.13 10.24 12.48
CA PRO A 30 12.11 8.80 12.68
C PRO A 30 12.43 8.44 14.14
N ASP A 31 11.74 7.42 14.66
CA ASP A 31 12.08 6.78 15.93
C ASP A 31 13.22 5.73 15.75
N LYS A 32 13.50 4.96 16.82
CA LYS A 32 14.50 3.88 16.80
C LYS A 32 14.20 2.76 15.81
N GLU A 33 12.93 2.59 15.43
CA GLU A 33 12.46 1.62 14.43
C GLU A 33 12.36 2.25 13.02
N GLY A 34 12.67 3.53 12.87
CA GLY A 34 12.63 4.28 11.62
C GLY A 34 11.26 4.82 11.21
N PHE A 35 10.24 4.68 12.05
CA PHE A 35 8.89 5.20 11.81
C PHE A 35 8.84 6.69 12.16
N SER A 36 8.27 7.53 11.28
CA SER A 36 8.22 8.97 11.53
C SER A 36 7.11 9.38 12.51
N TYR A 37 7.45 10.16 13.54
CA TYR A 37 6.53 10.74 14.52
C TYR A 37 6.67 12.27 14.57
N PRO A 38 5.61 13.01 14.92
CA PRO A 38 5.70 14.46 15.06
C PRO A 38 6.57 14.83 16.27
N VAL A 39 7.43 15.83 16.08
CA VAL A 39 8.21 16.48 17.13
C VAL A 39 7.96 17.97 17.04
N THR A 40 7.48 18.57 18.13
CA THR A 40 7.05 19.97 18.20
C THR A 40 8.15 20.84 18.80
N ASP A 41 8.48 21.95 18.13
CA ASP A 41 9.28 23.05 18.67
C ASP A 41 8.37 23.95 19.52
N ALA A 42 8.45 23.79 20.84
CA ALA A 42 7.62 24.50 21.79
C ALA A 42 7.82 26.03 21.74
N ALA A 43 9.03 26.50 21.44
CA ALA A 43 9.34 27.94 21.38
C ALA A 43 8.64 28.65 20.21
N LYS A 44 8.33 27.92 19.13
CA LYS A 44 7.59 28.44 17.96
C LYS A 44 6.10 28.17 18.01
N CYS A 45 5.66 27.31 18.93
CA CYS A 45 4.26 26.91 19.02
C CYS A 45 3.41 28.04 19.61
N ILE A 46 2.33 28.39 18.91
CA ILE A 46 1.36 29.42 19.34
C ILE A 46 0.08 28.80 19.94
N ASP A 47 0.15 27.53 20.34
CA ASP A 47 -0.94 26.73 20.92
C ASP A 47 -2.31 26.80 20.20
N CYS A 48 -2.29 26.92 18.86
CA CYS A 48 -3.52 27.08 18.08
C CYS A 48 -4.43 25.82 17.99
N GLY A 49 -4.00 24.67 18.50
CA GLY A 49 -4.76 23.41 18.49
C GLY A 49 -5.04 22.78 17.13
N ARG A 50 -4.49 23.30 16.01
CA ARG A 50 -4.77 22.74 14.66
C ARG A 50 -4.28 21.30 14.50
N CYS A 51 -3.09 21.00 15.03
CA CYS A 51 -2.47 19.68 14.92
C CYS A 51 -3.31 18.56 15.54
N THR A 52 -4.02 18.85 16.63
CA THR A 52 -4.93 17.90 17.27
C THR A 52 -6.20 17.74 16.45
N LYS A 53 -6.82 18.84 15.98
CA LYS A 53 -8.05 18.82 15.15
C LYS A 53 -7.91 18.04 13.84
N VAL A 54 -6.76 18.09 13.18
CA VAL A 54 -6.55 17.37 11.91
C VAL A 54 -6.14 15.90 12.11
N CYS A 55 -5.82 15.48 13.34
CA CYS A 55 -5.28 14.15 13.58
C CYS A 55 -6.39 13.09 13.44
N PRO A 56 -6.25 12.10 12.53
CA PRO A 56 -7.27 11.07 12.33
C PRO A 56 -7.36 10.04 13.46
N VAL A 57 -6.36 10.01 14.36
CA VAL A 57 -6.38 9.17 15.56
C VAL A 57 -7.27 9.80 16.64
N LEU A 58 -7.19 11.12 16.80
CA LEU A 58 -7.97 11.86 17.81
C LEU A 58 -9.38 12.21 17.31
N ASN A 59 -9.56 12.37 16.00
CA ASN A 59 -10.83 12.78 15.40
C ASN A 59 -11.21 11.76 14.34
N LYS A 60 -12.04 10.79 14.76
CA LYS A 60 -12.60 9.81 13.85
C LYS A 60 -13.90 10.36 13.27
N ASN A 61 -13.84 10.79 12.03
CA ASN A 61 -15.04 11.12 11.26
C ASN A 61 -15.65 9.83 10.73
N LYS A 62 -16.95 9.65 10.99
CA LYS A 62 -17.73 8.54 10.43
C LYS A 62 -18.46 9.02 9.18
N THR A 63 -18.73 8.09 8.29
CA THR A 63 -19.70 8.27 7.21
C THR A 63 -20.67 7.08 7.27
N ASP A 64 -21.92 7.35 6.93
CA ASP A 64 -22.98 6.34 6.78
C ASP A 64 -23.23 6.02 5.30
N ASP A 65 -22.42 6.59 4.39
CA ASP A 65 -22.51 6.32 2.96
C ASP A 65 -22.28 4.83 2.69
N ARG A 66 -23.26 4.20 2.03
CA ARG A 66 -23.17 2.78 1.71
C ARG A 66 -22.42 2.60 0.38
N PRO A 67 -21.23 1.98 0.39
CA PRO A 67 -20.46 1.80 -0.83
C PRO A 67 -21.10 0.77 -1.75
N LYS A 68 -20.91 0.97 -3.06
CA LYS A 68 -21.10 -0.10 -4.05
C LYS A 68 -19.79 -0.89 -4.20
N ALA A 69 -19.87 -2.20 -4.28
CA ALA A 69 -18.71 -3.07 -4.37
C ALA A 69 -18.59 -3.71 -5.75
N TYR A 70 -17.38 -3.73 -6.29
CA TYR A 70 -17.09 -4.27 -7.63
C TYR A 70 -15.81 -5.09 -7.63
N LEU A 71 -15.77 -6.12 -8.48
CA LEU A 71 -14.52 -6.65 -9.02
C LEU A 71 -14.23 -5.97 -10.34
N VAL A 72 -12.97 -5.56 -10.52
CA VAL A 72 -12.55 -4.88 -11.74
C VAL A 72 -11.22 -5.42 -12.25
N ARG A 73 -11.07 -5.43 -13.57
CA ARG A 73 -9.77 -5.52 -14.23
C ARG A 73 -9.72 -4.56 -15.42
N HIS A 74 -8.58 -3.92 -15.59
CA HIS A 74 -8.31 -3.00 -16.68
C HIS A 74 -8.26 -3.74 -18.01
N ARG A 75 -8.88 -3.17 -19.05
CA ARG A 75 -8.89 -3.76 -20.41
C ARG A 75 -7.55 -3.64 -21.13
N ASN A 76 -6.77 -2.61 -20.83
CA ASN A 76 -5.37 -2.51 -21.25
C ASN A 76 -4.50 -3.46 -20.41
N ASP A 77 -4.00 -4.51 -21.05
CA ASP A 77 -3.18 -5.54 -20.42
C ASP A 77 -1.81 -5.04 -19.95
N ASP A 78 -1.20 -4.08 -20.62
CA ASP A 78 0.14 -3.60 -20.27
C ASP A 78 0.12 -2.74 -19.00
N LEU A 79 -0.93 -1.91 -18.85
CA LEU A 79 -1.21 -1.22 -17.58
C LEU A 79 -1.51 -2.21 -16.45
N ARG A 80 -2.19 -3.31 -16.75
CA ARG A 80 -2.55 -4.33 -15.76
C ARG A 80 -1.36 -5.19 -15.32
N LYS A 81 -0.46 -5.56 -16.25
CA LYS A 81 0.78 -6.29 -15.96
C LYS A 81 1.72 -5.52 -15.05
N THR A 82 1.76 -4.19 -15.21
CA THR A 82 2.59 -3.29 -14.40
C THR A 82 1.91 -2.83 -13.11
N SER A 83 0.60 -3.01 -12.98
CA SER A 83 -0.16 -2.81 -11.73
C SER A 83 0.04 -3.94 -10.71
N THR A 84 -0.25 -3.71 -9.42
CA THR A 84 -0.24 -4.78 -8.40
C THR A 84 -1.31 -5.84 -8.67
N SER A 85 -2.51 -5.42 -9.07
CA SER A 85 -3.69 -6.28 -9.22
C SER A 85 -4.45 -5.97 -10.52
N GLY A 86 -5.76 -5.71 -10.45
CA GLY A 86 -6.63 -5.45 -11.60
C GLY A 86 -6.43 -4.11 -12.29
N GLY A 87 -5.61 -3.19 -11.75
CA GLY A 87 -5.27 -1.94 -12.43
C GLY A 87 -6.28 -0.81 -12.29
N PHE A 88 -7.11 -0.82 -11.24
CA PHE A 88 -8.08 0.25 -10.97
C PHE A 88 -7.41 1.64 -10.79
N PHE A 89 -6.27 1.69 -10.10
CA PHE A 89 -5.49 2.93 -9.93
C PHE A 89 -5.20 3.60 -11.29
N ALA A 90 -4.81 2.82 -12.29
CA ALA A 90 -4.51 3.34 -13.62
C ALA A 90 -5.75 3.94 -14.29
N ALA A 91 -6.90 3.26 -14.22
CA ALA A 91 -8.15 3.80 -14.77
C ALA A 91 -8.60 5.08 -14.06
N ALA A 92 -8.46 5.15 -12.74
CA ALA A 92 -8.78 6.35 -11.96
C ALA A 92 -7.81 7.52 -12.25
N ALA A 93 -6.52 7.22 -12.43
CA ALA A 93 -5.52 8.20 -12.82
C ALA A 93 -5.80 8.76 -14.23
N GLU A 94 -6.10 7.89 -15.21
CA GLU A 94 -6.49 8.31 -16.56
C GLU A 94 -7.67 9.27 -16.56
N PHE A 95 -8.69 9.00 -15.74
CA PHE A 95 -9.86 9.85 -15.61
C PHE A 95 -9.50 11.27 -15.17
N VAL A 96 -8.62 11.43 -14.18
CA VAL A 96 -8.22 12.76 -13.68
C VAL A 96 -7.24 13.45 -14.63
N LEU A 97 -6.27 12.72 -15.18
CA LEU A 97 -5.21 13.29 -16.02
C LEU A 97 -5.73 13.72 -17.40
N LYS A 98 -6.73 13.03 -17.97
CA LYS A 98 -7.37 13.43 -19.23
C LYS A 98 -8.08 14.78 -19.16
N GLU A 99 -8.42 15.24 -17.96
CA GLU A 99 -9.05 16.55 -17.72
C GLU A 99 -8.03 17.61 -17.25
N GLY A 100 -6.72 17.40 -17.49
CA GLY A 100 -5.67 18.34 -17.08
C GLY A 100 -5.42 18.40 -15.57
N GLY A 101 -5.96 17.45 -14.82
CA GLY A 101 -5.75 17.31 -13.39
C GLY A 101 -4.36 16.78 -13.02
N CYS A 102 -4.18 16.43 -11.75
CA CYS A 102 -2.95 15.80 -11.25
C CYS A 102 -3.26 14.63 -10.32
N VAL A 103 -2.33 13.67 -10.25
CA VAL A 103 -2.46 12.45 -9.45
C VAL A 103 -1.35 12.41 -8.43
N PHE A 104 -1.69 12.36 -7.14
CA PHE A 104 -0.75 12.11 -6.06
C PHE A 104 -0.69 10.63 -5.74
N GLY A 105 0.52 10.09 -5.73
CA GLY A 105 0.78 8.67 -5.49
C GLY A 105 2.12 8.45 -4.81
N VAL A 106 2.48 7.17 -4.70
CA VAL A 106 3.64 6.73 -3.92
C VAL A 106 4.71 6.12 -4.84
N GLY A 107 5.87 6.76 -4.87
CA GLY A 107 7.03 6.36 -5.64
C GLY A 107 8.28 6.19 -4.78
N PHE A 108 9.39 5.88 -5.45
CA PHE A 108 10.72 5.91 -4.86
C PHE A 108 11.42 7.23 -5.22
N ASP A 109 12.21 7.77 -4.30
CA ASP A 109 13.23 8.75 -4.63
C ASP A 109 14.51 8.07 -5.18
N GLU A 110 15.54 8.86 -5.48
CA GLU A 110 16.84 8.40 -5.97
C GLU A 110 17.56 7.43 -5.02
N ASN A 111 17.18 7.43 -3.74
CA ASN A 111 17.73 6.56 -2.70
C ASN A 111 16.78 5.41 -2.34
N PHE A 112 15.75 5.16 -3.15
CA PHE A 112 14.68 4.20 -2.90
C PHE A 112 13.93 4.43 -1.59
N ARG A 113 13.91 5.66 -1.06
CA ARG A 113 12.97 6.01 0.01
C ARG A 113 11.58 6.14 -0.59
N VAL A 114 10.60 5.61 0.13
CA VAL A 114 9.20 5.65 -0.32
C VAL A 114 8.62 7.00 0.06
N ARG A 115 8.12 7.74 -0.92
CA ARG A 115 7.56 9.09 -0.71
C ARG A 115 6.33 9.35 -1.57
N HIS A 116 5.48 10.24 -1.10
CA HIS A 116 4.43 10.83 -1.91
C HIS A 116 5.01 11.89 -2.84
N SER A 117 4.55 11.88 -4.07
CA SER A 117 4.75 12.93 -5.07
C SER A 117 3.49 13.03 -5.94
N PHE A 118 3.54 13.76 -7.05
CA PHE A 118 2.46 13.83 -8.01
C PHE A 118 2.97 13.69 -9.44
N ILE A 119 2.06 13.31 -10.34
CA ILE A 119 2.26 13.29 -11.78
C ILE A 119 1.14 14.09 -12.46
N GLU A 120 1.44 14.59 -13.66
CA GLU A 120 0.51 15.36 -14.50
C GLU A 120 0.35 14.74 -15.89
N SER A 121 1.04 13.63 -16.15
CA SER A 121 0.96 12.85 -17.39
C SER A 121 0.84 11.36 -17.09
N MET A 122 0.10 10.64 -17.95
CA MET A 122 0.00 9.19 -17.89
C MET A 122 1.33 8.48 -18.17
N GLU A 123 2.26 9.13 -18.88
CA GLU A 123 3.61 8.59 -19.14
C GLU A 123 4.41 8.34 -17.85
N ASP A 124 4.10 9.13 -16.81
CA ASP A 124 4.76 9.07 -15.51
C ASP A 124 4.09 8.09 -14.54
N ILE A 125 3.00 7.42 -14.92
CA ILE A 125 2.27 6.53 -14.01
C ILE A 125 3.14 5.39 -13.46
N LYS A 126 4.16 4.98 -14.22
CA LYS A 126 5.15 3.96 -13.81
C LYS A 126 5.85 4.30 -12.50
N GLN A 127 5.97 5.59 -12.15
CA GLN A 127 6.52 6.04 -10.86
C GLN A 127 5.68 5.50 -9.67
N PHE A 128 4.36 5.39 -9.86
CA PHE A 128 3.40 4.96 -8.84
C PHE A 128 2.95 3.51 -8.97
N ASN A 129 3.23 2.86 -10.09
CA ASN A 129 2.90 1.45 -10.31
C ASN A 129 3.46 0.53 -9.23
N ARG A 130 2.70 -0.53 -8.95
CA ARG A 130 2.96 -1.53 -7.90
C ARG A 130 2.94 -0.96 -6.49
N SER A 131 2.70 -1.84 -5.53
CA SER A 131 2.69 -1.50 -4.10
C SER A 131 4.11 -1.26 -3.60
N LYS A 132 4.29 -0.38 -2.61
CA LYS A 132 5.55 -0.20 -1.89
C LYS A 132 5.29 -0.52 -0.43
N TYR A 133 5.73 -1.69 0.04
CA TYR A 133 5.48 -2.14 1.40
C TYR A 133 6.47 -1.52 2.39
N VAL A 134 6.41 -0.19 2.55
CA VAL A 134 7.19 0.60 3.50
C VAL A 134 6.35 1.83 3.85
N GLN A 135 6.46 2.39 5.06
CA GLN A 135 5.87 3.70 5.34
C GLN A 135 6.37 4.73 4.32
N SER A 136 5.46 5.43 3.64
CA SER A 136 5.81 6.54 2.76
C SER A 136 5.96 7.84 3.54
N ASP A 137 6.89 8.69 3.10
CA ASP A 137 6.96 10.08 3.53
C ASP A 137 5.96 10.93 2.73
N VAL A 138 4.94 11.45 3.42
CA VAL A 138 3.93 12.35 2.83
C VAL A 138 4.52 13.75 2.57
N GLY A 139 5.54 14.16 3.32
CA GLY A 139 6.11 15.51 3.24
C GLY A 139 5.03 16.59 3.33
N PHE A 140 5.10 17.56 2.42
CA PHE A 140 4.12 18.64 2.27
C PHE A 140 3.10 18.41 1.15
N SER A 141 2.88 17.16 0.73
CA SER A 141 1.93 16.85 -0.34
C SER A 141 0.51 17.35 -0.05
N TYR A 142 0.05 17.39 1.20
CA TYR A 142 -1.27 17.93 1.52
C TYR A 142 -1.38 19.43 1.24
N ARG A 143 -0.31 20.21 1.51
CA ARG A 143 -0.27 21.63 1.12
C ARG A 143 -0.35 21.78 -0.39
N LYS A 144 0.39 20.96 -1.14
CA LYS A 144 0.37 20.99 -2.61
C LYS A 144 -0.98 20.57 -3.20
N VAL A 145 -1.65 19.59 -2.60
CA VAL A 145 -3.05 19.24 -2.96
C VAL A 145 -3.96 20.45 -2.78
N LYS A 146 -3.90 21.13 -1.63
CA LYS A 146 -4.73 22.31 -1.36
C LYS A 146 -4.44 23.46 -2.35
N GLU A 147 -3.18 23.65 -2.72
CA GLU A 147 -2.77 24.62 -3.73
C GLU A 147 -3.40 24.33 -5.09
N PHE A 148 -3.33 23.08 -5.58
CA PHE A 148 -3.94 22.70 -6.86
C PHE A 148 -5.47 22.84 -6.85
N LEU A 149 -6.12 22.44 -5.76
CA LEU A 149 -7.57 22.60 -5.59
C LEU A 149 -7.97 24.08 -5.55
N ALA A 150 -7.18 24.95 -4.91
CA ALA A 150 -7.44 26.39 -4.90
C ALA A 150 -7.33 27.03 -6.29
N GLY A 151 -6.52 26.44 -7.17
CA GLY A 151 -6.44 26.81 -8.60
C GLY A 151 -7.50 26.15 -9.48
N GLY A 152 -8.52 25.49 -8.91
CA GLY A 152 -9.59 24.82 -9.68
C GLY A 152 -9.16 23.55 -10.39
N ARG A 153 -8.00 22.97 -10.05
CA ARG A 153 -7.50 21.76 -10.71
C ARG A 153 -8.07 20.51 -10.07
N LYS A 154 -8.45 19.54 -10.91
CA LYS A 154 -8.83 18.19 -10.48
C LYS A 154 -7.65 17.44 -9.88
N VAL A 155 -7.85 16.79 -8.73
CA VAL A 155 -6.83 16.04 -8.01
C VAL A 155 -7.34 14.63 -7.70
N LEU A 156 -6.53 13.61 -7.98
CA LEU A 156 -6.67 12.28 -7.36
C LEU A 156 -5.56 12.10 -6.31
N PHE A 157 -5.92 12.01 -5.03
CA PHE A 157 -4.95 11.66 -3.99
C PHE A 157 -5.06 10.19 -3.58
N THR A 158 -3.94 9.47 -3.62
CA THR A 158 -3.90 8.04 -3.28
C THR A 158 -2.98 7.75 -2.10
N GLY A 159 -3.35 6.78 -1.26
CA GLY A 159 -2.54 6.42 -0.11
C GLY A 159 -3.13 5.31 0.76
N THR A 160 -2.56 5.13 1.95
CA THR A 160 -3.18 4.29 2.98
C THR A 160 -4.40 4.99 3.58
N PRO A 161 -5.33 4.25 4.23
CA PRO A 161 -6.53 4.87 4.80
C PRO A 161 -6.22 6.00 5.80
N CYS A 162 -5.18 5.84 6.63
CA CYS A 162 -4.78 6.89 7.56
C CYS A 162 -4.19 8.14 6.89
N GLN A 163 -3.57 8.00 5.72
CA GLN A 163 -3.09 9.13 4.92
C GLN A 163 -4.22 9.83 4.18
N VAL A 164 -5.23 9.11 3.71
CA VAL A 164 -6.40 9.73 3.08
C VAL A 164 -7.24 10.47 4.12
N GLU A 165 -7.52 9.85 5.28
CA GLU A 165 -8.20 10.55 6.39
C GLU A 165 -7.40 11.77 6.88
N GLY A 166 -6.07 11.66 6.94
CA GLY A 166 -5.19 12.79 7.28
C GLY A 166 -5.33 13.97 6.31
N LEU A 167 -5.42 13.71 5.00
CA LEU A 167 -5.67 14.74 3.98
C LEU A 167 -7.05 15.37 4.15
N LEU A 168 -8.10 14.55 4.26
CA LEU A 168 -9.48 15.01 4.37
C LEU A 168 -9.67 15.89 5.62
N ASN A 169 -9.09 15.49 6.75
CA ASN A 169 -9.11 16.29 7.97
C ASN A 169 -8.29 17.58 7.85
N TYR A 170 -7.16 17.56 7.15
CA TYR A 170 -6.35 18.75 6.89
C TYR A 170 -7.08 19.77 6.00
N LEU A 171 -7.80 19.31 4.98
CA LEU A 171 -8.58 20.16 4.09
C LEU A 171 -9.79 20.76 4.80
N GLY A 172 -10.46 19.98 5.66
CA GLY A 172 -11.53 20.43 6.54
C GLY A 172 -12.84 20.79 5.82
N ARG A 173 -12.94 20.50 4.52
CA ARG A 173 -14.14 20.67 3.70
C ARG A 173 -14.06 19.75 2.48
N ASP A 174 -15.20 19.52 1.85
CA ASP A 174 -15.26 18.81 0.58
C ASP A 174 -14.93 19.72 -0.61
N TYR A 175 -14.42 19.12 -1.67
CA TYR A 175 -14.07 19.77 -2.93
C TYR A 175 -14.60 18.91 -4.08
N ASP A 176 -15.26 19.52 -5.06
CA ASP A 176 -15.80 18.80 -6.22
C ASP A 176 -14.67 18.25 -7.10
N GLU A 177 -13.56 18.98 -7.16
CA GLU A 177 -12.35 18.65 -7.91
C GLU A 177 -11.49 17.57 -7.23
N LEU A 178 -11.78 17.18 -5.99
CA LEU A 178 -11.00 16.19 -5.25
C LEU A 178 -11.60 14.79 -5.32
N TYR A 179 -10.83 13.85 -5.86
CA TYR A 179 -11.03 12.42 -5.71
C TYR A 179 -9.96 11.84 -4.80
N THR A 180 -10.32 10.84 -4.00
CA THR A 180 -9.38 10.14 -3.14
C THR A 180 -9.50 8.63 -3.31
N MET A 181 -8.38 7.93 -3.25
CA MET A 181 -8.37 6.47 -3.25
C MET A 181 -7.48 5.94 -2.13
N ASP A 182 -8.09 5.27 -1.15
CA ASP A 182 -7.34 4.48 -0.19
C ASP A 182 -7.21 3.01 -0.63
N ILE A 183 -6.27 2.31 0.01
CA ILE A 183 -6.07 0.88 -0.23
C ILE A 183 -6.58 0.04 0.94
N ILE A 184 -6.99 -1.21 0.66
CA ILE A 184 -7.12 -2.25 1.68
C ILE A 184 -5.72 -2.51 2.25
N CYS A 185 -5.44 -1.90 3.40
CA CYS A 185 -4.11 -1.85 3.99
C CYS A 185 -3.95 -2.84 5.13
N LYS A 186 -2.94 -3.71 5.07
CA LYS A 186 -2.56 -4.61 6.17
C LYS A 186 -1.77 -3.87 7.26
N GLY A 187 -0.76 -3.10 6.84
CA GLY A 187 0.11 -2.28 7.67
C GLY A 187 1.28 -1.74 6.86
N VAL A 188 2.05 -0.83 7.43
CA VAL A 188 3.26 -0.27 6.80
C VAL A 188 4.53 -0.76 7.50
N PRO A 189 5.45 -1.43 6.77
CA PRO A 189 6.75 -1.83 7.31
C PRO A 189 7.70 -0.68 7.63
N SER A 190 8.67 -0.97 8.50
CA SER A 190 9.73 -0.09 8.97
C SER A 190 10.62 0.45 7.84
N PRO A 191 10.73 1.79 7.71
CA PRO A 191 11.74 2.42 6.85
C PRO A 191 13.19 2.09 7.26
N LYS A 192 13.46 1.81 8.54
CA LYS A 192 14.80 1.38 9.00
C LYS A 192 15.14 0.00 8.46
N PHE A 193 14.22 -0.97 8.58
CA PHE A 193 14.41 -2.30 8.02
C PHE A 193 14.57 -2.23 6.50
N TRP A 194 13.79 -1.39 5.82
CA TRP A 194 13.90 -1.17 4.38
C TRP A 194 15.29 -0.68 3.96
N ARG A 195 15.85 0.35 4.63
CA ARG A 195 17.22 0.80 4.36
C ARG A 195 18.26 -0.30 4.62
N LYS A 196 18.09 -1.07 5.69
CA LYS A 196 18.97 -2.20 6.02
C LYS A 196 18.91 -3.30 4.95
N TYR A 197 17.72 -3.58 4.40
CA TYR A 197 17.51 -4.49 3.29
C TYR A 197 18.21 -4.01 2.01
N LEU A 198 18.05 -2.74 1.64
CA LEU A 198 18.72 -2.16 0.47
C LEU A 198 20.25 -2.24 0.60
N HIS A 199 20.80 -1.87 1.77
CA HIS A 199 22.24 -1.99 2.04
C HIS A 199 22.71 -3.45 1.95
N TRP A 200 21.95 -4.39 2.49
CA TRP A 200 22.27 -5.81 2.39
C TRP A 200 22.27 -6.30 0.93
N GLN A 201 21.31 -5.87 0.11
CA GLN A 201 21.26 -6.22 -1.30
C GLN A 201 22.50 -5.74 -2.04
N LYS A 202 22.87 -4.46 -1.88
CA LYS A 202 24.11 -3.90 -2.47
C LYS A 202 25.36 -4.64 -2.01
N LYS A 203 25.49 -4.90 -0.70
CA LYS A 203 26.65 -5.59 -0.13
C LYS A 203 26.78 -7.04 -0.64
N ARG A 204 25.66 -7.75 -0.78
CA ARG A 204 25.64 -9.14 -1.25
C ARG A 204 25.94 -9.23 -2.75
N SER A 205 25.42 -8.32 -3.57
CA SER A 205 25.64 -8.34 -5.02
C SER A 205 26.98 -7.72 -5.42
N GLY A 206 27.50 -6.78 -4.61
CA GLY A 206 28.62 -5.92 -4.99
C GLY A 206 28.25 -4.85 -6.01
N LYS A 207 26.95 -4.55 -6.18
CA LYS A 207 26.41 -3.73 -7.30
C LYS A 207 25.42 -2.68 -6.81
N GLU A 208 25.25 -1.62 -7.61
CA GLU A 208 24.24 -0.60 -7.34
C GLU A 208 22.84 -1.05 -7.75
N ILE A 209 21.83 -0.60 -7.01
CA ILE A 209 20.43 -0.95 -7.29
C ILE A 209 19.89 0.04 -8.32
N ARG A 210 19.38 -0.48 -9.43
CA ARG A 210 18.70 0.28 -10.48
C ARG A 210 17.19 0.33 -10.28
N GLU A 211 16.59 -0.77 -9.84
CA GLU A 211 15.14 -0.86 -9.68
C GLU A 211 14.73 -1.83 -8.57
N VAL A 212 13.62 -1.51 -7.89
CA VAL A 212 12.96 -2.40 -6.94
C VAL A 212 11.50 -2.56 -7.33
N ARG A 213 11.03 -3.81 -7.39
CA ARG A 213 9.62 -4.14 -7.61
C ARG A 213 9.12 -5.08 -6.53
N PHE A 214 8.23 -4.57 -5.69
CA PHE A 214 7.36 -5.45 -4.92
C PHE A 214 6.28 -6.03 -5.83
N ARG A 215 5.86 -7.27 -5.57
CA ARG A 215 4.78 -7.92 -6.31
C ARG A 215 5.11 -8.06 -7.80
N GLU A 216 6.32 -8.50 -8.12
CA GLU A 216 6.65 -8.91 -9.47
C GLU A 216 5.76 -10.09 -9.90
N LYS A 217 5.26 -10.03 -11.14
CA LYS A 217 4.26 -10.94 -11.69
C LYS A 217 4.84 -11.95 -12.67
N THR A 218 6.17 -12.05 -12.82
CA THR A 218 6.81 -13.03 -13.72
C THR A 218 6.28 -14.45 -13.54
N TYR A 219 5.94 -14.85 -12.31
CA TYR A 219 5.37 -16.17 -12.01
C TYR A 219 3.86 -16.13 -11.69
N GLY A 220 3.17 -15.12 -12.20
CA GLY A 220 1.74 -14.86 -12.00
C GLY A 220 1.41 -14.06 -10.74
N TYR A 221 0.19 -13.50 -10.71
CA TYR A 221 -0.31 -12.65 -9.61
C TYR A 221 -0.28 -13.33 -8.24
N GLY A 222 -0.60 -14.63 -8.18
CA GLY A 222 -0.60 -15.44 -6.96
C GLY A 222 0.79 -15.85 -6.47
N SER A 223 1.84 -15.23 -6.98
CA SER A 223 3.23 -15.54 -6.65
C SER A 223 3.95 -14.27 -6.24
N THR A 224 3.56 -13.68 -5.10
CA THR A 224 4.19 -12.49 -4.52
C THR A 224 5.70 -12.64 -4.48
N THR A 225 6.37 -11.83 -5.29
CA THR A 225 7.81 -11.89 -5.56
C THR A 225 8.42 -10.51 -5.37
N MET A 226 9.58 -10.48 -4.73
CA MET A 226 10.45 -9.31 -4.64
C MET A 226 11.44 -9.39 -5.80
N ARG A 227 11.52 -8.32 -6.60
CA ARG A 227 12.57 -8.18 -7.60
C ARG A 227 13.44 -6.96 -7.29
N VAL A 228 14.76 -7.15 -7.37
CA VAL A 228 15.76 -6.09 -7.36
C VAL A 228 16.59 -6.24 -8.63
N VAL A 229 16.65 -5.18 -9.43
CA VAL A 229 17.44 -5.12 -10.67
C VAL A 229 18.65 -4.24 -10.41
N PHE A 230 19.84 -4.73 -10.73
CA PHE A 230 21.09 -4.01 -10.54
C PHE A 230 21.46 -3.21 -11.80
N ASP A 231 22.44 -2.32 -11.65
CA ASP A 231 22.99 -1.47 -12.71
C ASP A 231 23.49 -2.25 -13.94
N ASP A 232 24.15 -3.39 -13.72
CA ASP A 232 24.62 -4.32 -14.76
C ASP A 232 23.51 -5.16 -15.42
N GLY A 233 22.25 -4.97 -15.00
CA GLY A 233 21.10 -5.70 -15.50
C GLY A 233 20.86 -7.06 -14.86
N SER A 234 21.72 -7.53 -13.95
CA SER A 234 21.45 -8.74 -13.18
C SER A 234 20.25 -8.56 -12.24
N GLU A 235 19.54 -9.65 -11.96
CA GLU A 235 18.30 -9.62 -11.17
C GLU A 235 18.41 -10.53 -9.94
N TYR A 236 17.93 -10.02 -8.81
CA TYR A 236 17.49 -10.82 -7.67
C TYR A 236 15.96 -10.97 -7.76
N ASP A 237 15.46 -12.20 -7.77
CA ASP A 237 14.04 -12.51 -7.86
C ASP A 237 13.70 -13.63 -6.87
N GLU A 238 13.03 -13.27 -5.76
CA GLU A 238 12.72 -14.22 -4.70
C GLU A 238 11.26 -14.12 -4.22
N PRO A 239 10.60 -15.27 -3.95
CA PRO A 239 9.24 -15.28 -3.43
C PRO A 239 9.16 -14.79 -1.98
N TYR A 240 7.95 -14.43 -1.54
CA TYR A 240 7.71 -13.89 -0.21
C TYR A 240 8.14 -14.80 0.96
N ASP A 241 8.18 -16.12 0.76
CA ASP A 241 8.59 -17.10 1.77
C ASP A 241 10.11 -17.33 1.77
N VAL A 242 10.86 -16.52 1.04
CA VAL A 242 12.32 -16.54 0.92
C VAL A 242 12.92 -15.15 1.07
N ASP A 243 12.34 -14.14 0.44
CA ASP A 243 12.86 -12.78 0.49
C ASP A 243 12.73 -12.22 1.91
N PRO A 244 13.81 -11.72 2.54
CA PRO A 244 13.74 -11.29 3.94
C PRO A 244 12.75 -10.14 4.14
N MET A 245 12.72 -9.13 3.26
CA MET A 245 11.78 -7.99 3.41
C MET A 245 10.33 -8.48 3.45
N LEU A 246 9.97 -9.36 2.51
CA LEU A 246 8.63 -9.94 2.46
C LEU A 246 8.34 -10.94 3.59
N GLN A 247 9.32 -11.75 4.02
CA GLN A 247 9.16 -12.69 5.12
C GLN A 247 8.85 -11.97 6.44
N PHE A 248 9.69 -11.02 6.82
CA PHE A 248 9.53 -10.24 8.06
C PHE A 248 8.21 -9.47 8.07
N TYR A 249 7.79 -8.90 6.93
CA TYR A 249 6.49 -8.25 6.80
C TYR A 249 5.32 -9.24 6.89
N SER A 250 5.39 -10.37 6.16
CA SER A 250 4.32 -11.37 6.15
C SER A 250 4.04 -11.94 7.54
N LYS A 251 5.07 -12.00 8.39
CA LYS A 251 5.03 -12.49 9.77
C LYS A 251 4.79 -11.40 10.82
N GLU A 252 4.44 -10.19 10.41
CA GLU A 252 4.08 -9.08 11.31
C GLU A 252 5.19 -8.74 12.31
N MET A 253 6.45 -8.82 11.89
CA MET A 253 7.58 -8.47 12.74
C MET A 253 8.02 -7.02 12.55
N ILE A 254 7.80 -6.42 11.37
CA ILE A 254 8.37 -5.11 11.02
C ILE A 254 7.32 -4.03 10.75
N SER A 255 6.04 -4.27 11.04
CA SER A 255 4.97 -3.28 10.81
C SER A 255 4.96 -2.21 11.91
N ARG A 256 4.50 -0.99 11.58
CA ARG A 256 4.33 0.12 12.54
C ARG A 256 3.43 -0.32 13.72
N PRO A 257 3.74 0.04 14.98
CA PRO A 257 2.93 -0.33 16.13
C PRO A 257 1.45 0.01 15.99
N SER A 258 1.12 1.23 15.53
CA SER A 258 -0.25 1.67 15.31
C SER A 258 -1.02 0.83 14.27
N CYS A 259 -0.35 0.06 13.41
CA CYS A 259 -1.02 -0.80 12.43
C CYS A 259 -1.71 -1.99 13.09
N TYR A 260 -1.23 -2.44 14.25
CA TYR A 260 -1.83 -3.54 15.02
C TYR A 260 -3.10 -3.14 15.76
N ASN A 261 -3.36 -1.85 15.90
CA ASN A 261 -4.61 -1.29 16.41
C ASN A 261 -5.00 -0.05 15.61
N CYS A 262 -5.23 -0.23 14.31
CA CYS A 262 -5.38 0.89 13.39
C CYS A 262 -6.76 1.53 13.51
N HIS A 263 -6.81 2.79 13.94
CA HIS A 263 -8.04 3.59 14.07
C HIS A 263 -8.78 3.82 12.74
N CYS A 264 -8.05 3.69 11.63
CA CYS A 264 -8.57 3.77 10.27
C CYS A 264 -8.89 2.38 9.70
N LYS A 265 -9.35 1.42 10.51
CA LYS A 265 -10.03 0.20 10.02
C LYS A 265 -11.54 0.43 10.02
N GLY A 266 -12.24 -0.23 9.09
CA GLY A 266 -13.68 -0.10 8.91
C GLY A 266 -14.11 -0.36 7.47
N LYS A 267 -15.38 -0.78 7.30
CA LYS A 267 -16.01 -0.97 5.98
C LYS A 267 -16.38 0.37 5.33
N PHE A 268 -16.89 1.29 6.13
CA PHE A 268 -17.32 2.62 5.69
C PHE A 268 -16.15 3.58 5.67
N ARG A 269 -15.96 4.26 4.54
CA ARG A 269 -14.77 5.06 4.24
C ARG A 269 -15.20 6.39 3.61
N ARG A 270 -14.57 7.49 4.05
CA ARG A 270 -14.82 8.82 3.48
C ARG A 270 -14.11 9.04 2.14
N SER A 271 -13.12 8.21 1.82
CA SER A 271 -12.43 8.27 0.53
C SER A 271 -13.41 8.06 -0.63
N SER A 272 -13.13 8.57 -1.83
CA SER A 272 -14.00 8.31 -2.99
C SER A 272 -14.01 6.82 -3.34
N PHE A 273 -12.82 6.20 -3.32
CA PHE A 273 -12.64 4.80 -3.64
C PHE A 273 -11.78 4.08 -2.60
N THR A 274 -12.09 2.80 -2.36
CA THR A 274 -11.21 1.88 -1.64
C THR A 274 -10.85 0.72 -2.55
N ALA A 275 -9.57 0.49 -2.81
CA ALA A 275 -9.13 -0.55 -3.73
C ALA A 275 -8.23 -1.60 -3.06
N GLY A 276 -8.34 -2.86 -3.47
CA GLY A 276 -7.51 -3.93 -2.93
C GLY A 276 -7.38 -5.13 -3.84
N ASP A 277 -6.52 -6.05 -3.43
CA ASP A 277 -6.38 -7.38 -4.01
C ASP A 277 -7.67 -8.20 -3.78
N TYR A 278 -8.10 -8.98 -4.77
CA TYR A 278 -9.16 -9.97 -4.60
C TYR A 278 -8.66 -11.39 -4.91
N TRP A 279 -8.64 -12.25 -3.89
CA TRP A 279 -8.02 -13.57 -3.97
C TRP A 279 -8.99 -14.70 -4.37
N TYR A 280 -10.29 -14.48 -4.28
CA TYR A 280 -11.34 -15.50 -4.46
C TYR A 280 -12.05 -15.42 -5.82
N VAL A 281 -11.38 -14.83 -6.82
CA VAL A 281 -11.94 -14.56 -8.14
C VAL A 281 -12.46 -15.82 -8.84
N SER A 282 -11.85 -16.99 -8.63
CA SER A 282 -12.29 -18.24 -9.26
C SER A 282 -13.70 -18.67 -8.84
N GLY A 283 -14.17 -18.23 -7.67
CA GLY A 283 -15.53 -18.46 -7.21
C GLY A 283 -16.47 -17.29 -7.55
N ALA A 284 -16.03 -16.06 -7.33
CA ALA A 284 -16.88 -14.87 -7.46
C ALA A 284 -17.08 -14.39 -8.91
N ALA A 285 -16.02 -14.42 -9.74
CA ALA A 285 -16.07 -13.99 -11.13
C ALA A 285 -15.15 -14.85 -12.01
N PRO A 286 -15.51 -16.13 -12.27
CA PRO A 286 -14.64 -17.07 -13.00
C PRO A 286 -14.16 -16.55 -14.35
N ARG A 287 -14.98 -15.76 -15.05
CA ARG A 287 -14.66 -15.11 -16.34
C ARG A 287 -13.49 -14.12 -16.26
N MET A 288 -13.18 -13.62 -15.07
CA MET A 288 -12.09 -12.67 -14.82
C MET A 288 -10.79 -13.34 -14.32
N ASP A 289 -10.79 -14.65 -14.02
CA ASP A 289 -9.62 -15.37 -13.49
C ASP A 289 -8.64 -15.80 -14.59
N ASP A 290 -7.86 -14.84 -15.10
CA ASP A 290 -6.76 -15.07 -16.04
C ASP A 290 -5.38 -15.21 -15.36
N GLY A 291 -5.31 -15.00 -14.04
CA GLY A 291 -4.08 -15.08 -13.26
C GLY A 291 -3.18 -13.83 -13.29
N ILE A 292 -3.63 -12.73 -13.90
CA ILE A 292 -2.90 -11.44 -13.93
C ILE A 292 -3.33 -10.51 -12.79
N GLY A 293 -4.52 -10.75 -12.22
CA GLY A 293 -5.02 -10.10 -11.01
C GLY A 293 -6.33 -9.35 -11.24
N VAL A 294 -7.17 -9.34 -10.20
CA VAL A 294 -8.47 -8.65 -10.17
C VAL A 294 -8.52 -7.84 -8.89
N SER A 295 -8.96 -6.59 -9.01
CA SER A 295 -9.08 -5.68 -7.88
C SER A 295 -10.51 -5.70 -7.36
N GLN A 296 -10.67 -5.76 -6.05
CA GLN A 296 -11.90 -5.29 -5.42
C GLN A 296 -11.85 -3.76 -5.33
N VAL A 297 -12.97 -3.11 -5.65
CA VAL A 297 -13.15 -1.67 -5.53
C VAL A 297 -14.45 -1.40 -4.79
N LEU A 298 -14.38 -0.61 -3.73
CA LEU A 298 -15.54 0.04 -3.13
C LEU A 298 -15.63 1.46 -3.69
N VAL A 299 -16.83 1.83 -4.13
CA VAL A 299 -17.20 3.16 -4.60
C VAL A 299 -18.06 3.78 -3.51
N ASN A 300 -17.45 4.66 -2.72
CA ASN A 300 -17.91 4.91 -1.35
C ASN A 300 -18.99 5.99 -1.22
N ASN A 301 -19.13 6.89 -2.19
CA ASN A 301 -20.10 7.99 -2.14
C ASN A 301 -20.65 8.34 -3.52
N ALA A 302 -21.68 9.19 -3.57
CA ALA A 302 -22.38 9.57 -4.79
C ALA A 302 -21.44 10.18 -5.85
N LYS A 303 -20.56 11.10 -5.44
CA LYS A 303 -19.55 11.70 -6.34
C LYS A 303 -18.62 10.65 -6.95
N ALA A 304 -18.20 9.67 -6.15
CA ALA A 304 -17.40 8.56 -6.63
C ALA A 304 -18.17 7.66 -7.61
N ALA A 305 -19.47 7.45 -7.39
CA ALA A 305 -20.33 6.68 -8.29
C ALA A 305 -20.45 7.34 -9.68
N GLU A 306 -20.65 8.66 -9.73
CA GLU A 306 -20.68 9.42 -10.98
C GLU A 306 -19.35 9.34 -11.73
N ALA A 307 -18.23 9.49 -11.02
CA ALA A 307 -16.90 9.31 -11.63
C ALA A 307 -16.66 7.86 -12.07
N PHE A 308 -17.14 6.87 -11.32
CA PHE A 308 -17.00 5.46 -11.66
C PHE A 308 -17.66 5.12 -12.98
N GLU A 309 -18.81 5.71 -13.33
CA GLU A 309 -19.46 5.49 -14.62
C GLU A 309 -18.62 5.95 -15.82
N LYS A 310 -17.73 6.94 -15.61
CA LYS A 310 -16.74 7.35 -16.61
C LYS A 310 -15.54 6.39 -16.62
N ILE A 311 -15.03 6.04 -15.43
CA ILE A 311 -13.86 5.16 -15.25
C ILE A 311 -14.13 3.73 -15.78
N ARG A 312 -15.32 3.18 -15.53
CA ARG A 312 -15.69 1.80 -15.86
C ARG A 312 -15.66 1.49 -17.35
N LYS A 313 -15.67 2.50 -18.22
CA LYS A 313 -15.53 2.34 -19.68
C LYS A 313 -14.23 1.64 -20.08
N ASN A 314 -13.18 1.75 -19.25
CA ASN A 314 -11.88 1.11 -19.45
C ASN A 314 -11.72 -0.22 -18.69
N LEU A 315 -12.78 -0.69 -18.02
CA LEU A 315 -12.75 -1.83 -17.11
C LEU A 315 -13.70 -2.94 -17.58
N ASP A 316 -13.32 -4.19 -17.33
CA ASP A 316 -14.33 -5.22 -17.10
C ASP A 316 -14.75 -5.15 -15.64
N VAL A 317 -16.05 -5.28 -15.39
CA VAL A 317 -16.66 -5.09 -14.07
C VAL A 317 -17.60 -6.25 -13.76
N GLU A 318 -17.52 -6.76 -12.54
CA GLU A 318 -18.51 -7.63 -11.90
C GLU A 318 -18.98 -6.94 -10.62
N GLU A 319 -20.28 -6.93 -10.35
CA GLU A 319 -20.81 -6.39 -9.10
C GLU A 319 -20.66 -7.40 -7.97
N LEU A 320 -20.38 -6.90 -6.76
CA LEU A 320 -20.35 -7.70 -5.54
C LEU A 320 -21.45 -7.24 -4.60
N ASP A 321 -22.01 -8.19 -3.87
CA ASP A 321 -22.82 -7.87 -2.69
C ASP A 321 -21.91 -7.35 -1.57
N PHE A 322 -22.01 -6.05 -1.28
CA PHE A 322 -21.24 -5.40 -0.23
C PHE A 322 -21.61 -5.90 1.17
N ASP A 323 -22.87 -6.30 1.37
CA ASP A 323 -23.37 -6.71 2.69
C ASP A 323 -22.95 -8.13 3.04
N ASN A 324 -22.67 -8.94 2.03
CA ASN A 324 -22.10 -10.25 2.20
C ASN A 324 -20.58 -10.17 2.48
N ASP A 325 -20.21 -10.30 3.76
CA ASP A 325 -18.81 -10.29 4.21
C ASP A 325 -17.91 -11.34 3.55
N SER A 326 -18.46 -12.47 3.13
CA SER A 326 -17.72 -13.51 2.40
C SER A 326 -17.48 -13.14 0.94
N ALA A 327 -18.35 -12.30 0.36
CA ALA A 327 -18.23 -11.83 -1.01
C ALA A 327 -17.15 -10.76 -1.13
N ILE A 328 -16.94 -9.96 -0.09
CA ILE A 328 -15.87 -8.96 -0.03
C ILE A 328 -14.61 -9.53 0.66
N ASN A 329 -13.43 -9.13 0.24
CA ASN A 329 -12.17 -9.48 0.92
C ASN A 329 -11.97 -8.61 2.19
N GLY A 330 -13.01 -8.56 3.04
CA GLY A 330 -13.23 -7.56 4.07
C GLY A 330 -12.39 -7.71 5.32
N GLY A 331 -11.87 -8.91 5.61
CA GLY A 331 -11.16 -9.21 6.86
C GLY A 331 -10.01 -8.23 7.15
N MET A 332 -9.16 -7.92 6.16
CA MET A 332 -8.07 -6.94 6.33
C MET A 332 -8.54 -5.48 6.34
N MET A 333 -9.74 -5.20 5.83
CA MET A 333 -10.31 -3.85 5.78
C MET A 333 -10.85 -3.43 7.16
N VAL A 334 -11.41 -4.39 7.91
CA VAL A 334 -12.07 -4.17 9.20
C VAL A 334 -11.23 -4.58 10.41
N ALA A 335 -10.30 -5.53 10.25
CA ALA A 335 -9.45 -5.98 11.33
C ALA A 335 -7.97 -5.60 11.11
N SER A 336 -7.30 -5.29 12.21
CA SER A 336 -5.84 -5.17 12.26
C SER A 336 -5.18 -6.55 12.39
N ALA A 337 -4.00 -6.68 11.79
CA ALA A 337 -3.16 -7.86 12.02
C ALA A 337 -2.67 -7.88 13.48
N LYS A 338 -2.31 -9.07 13.98
CA LYS A 338 -1.69 -9.20 15.31
C LYS A 338 -0.16 -9.13 15.17
N PRO A 339 0.54 -8.44 16.08
CA PRO A 339 2.00 -8.40 16.05
C PRO A 339 2.58 -9.78 16.28
N SER A 340 3.74 -10.05 15.69
CA SER A 340 4.54 -11.22 16.06
C SER A 340 4.93 -11.12 17.54
N PRO A 341 4.86 -12.22 18.31
CA PRO A 341 5.41 -12.28 19.67
C PRO A 341 6.91 -11.96 19.73
N ARG A 342 7.63 -12.10 18.61
CA ARG A 342 9.07 -11.86 18.48
C ARG A 342 9.42 -10.52 17.83
N ARG A 343 8.45 -9.60 17.72
CA ARG A 343 8.66 -8.29 17.10
C ARG A 343 9.71 -7.47 17.85
N ASP A 344 9.56 -7.35 19.17
CA ASP A 344 10.43 -6.49 19.97
C ASP A 344 11.85 -7.05 20.03
N GLU A 345 11.99 -8.38 20.13
CA GLU A 345 13.27 -9.09 19.98
C GLU A 345 13.93 -8.77 18.63
N MET A 346 13.17 -8.78 17.53
CA MET A 346 13.69 -8.50 16.20
C MET A 346 14.18 -7.06 16.05
N PHE A 347 13.45 -6.09 16.62
CA PHE A 347 13.90 -4.70 16.62
C PHE A 347 15.06 -4.45 17.60
N ALA A 348 15.23 -5.26 18.65
CA ALA A 348 16.44 -5.23 19.48
C ALA A 348 17.66 -5.76 18.72
N ASP A 349 17.49 -6.80 17.90
CA ASP A 349 18.58 -7.37 17.08
C ASP A 349 18.91 -6.55 15.81
N ILE A 350 18.04 -5.61 15.41
CA ILE A 350 18.08 -5.01 14.06
C ILE A 350 19.39 -4.27 13.79
N ASP A 351 20.04 -3.72 14.82
CA ASP A 351 21.28 -2.97 14.68
C ASP A 351 22.50 -3.91 14.70
N GLU A 352 22.47 -4.94 15.55
CA GLU A 352 23.57 -5.90 15.75
C GLU A 352 23.70 -6.93 14.63
N LEU A 353 22.59 -7.44 14.11
CA LEU A 353 22.60 -8.52 13.12
C LEU A 353 22.49 -7.99 11.69
N SER A 354 23.18 -8.61 10.73
CA SER A 354 22.92 -8.39 9.31
C SER A 354 21.52 -8.91 8.92
N VAL A 355 20.97 -8.49 7.78
CA VAL A 355 19.67 -9.02 7.29
C VAL A 355 19.70 -10.54 7.14
N HIS A 356 20.81 -11.09 6.66
CA HIS A 356 21.00 -12.54 6.60
C HIS A 356 21.05 -13.18 7.99
N GLY A 357 21.71 -12.53 8.97
CA GLY A 357 21.75 -12.98 10.37
C GLY A 357 20.35 -12.98 11.00
N LEU A 358 19.58 -11.91 10.82
CA LEU A 358 18.18 -11.81 11.23
C LEU A 358 17.36 -12.94 10.59
N GLN A 359 17.45 -13.12 9.27
CA GLN A 359 16.72 -14.17 8.58
C GLN A 359 17.07 -15.57 9.10
N LYS A 360 18.35 -15.85 9.40
CA LYS A 360 18.79 -17.11 9.99
C LYS A 360 18.20 -17.34 11.39
N LYS A 361 18.18 -16.30 12.23
CA LYS A 361 17.63 -16.36 13.60
C LYS A 361 16.11 -16.56 13.62
N TYR A 362 15.38 -15.84 12.78
CA TYR A 362 13.91 -15.80 12.81
C TYR A 362 13.24 -16.78 11.85
N PHE A 363 13.91 -17.14 10.75
CA PHE A 363 13.38 -18.02 9.70
C PHE A 363 14.40 -19.10 9.29
N PRO A 364 14.89 -19.95 10.23
CA PRO A 364 15.91 -20.97 9.92
C PRO A 364 15.45 -21.98 8.86
N SER A 365 14.14 -22.22 8.75
CA SER A 365 13.56 -23.09 7.72
C SER A 365 13.82 -22.61 6.29
N THR A 366 14.05 -21.31 6.09
CA THR A 366 14.39 -20.70 4.79
C THR A 366 15.58 -21.39 4.13
N PHE A 367 16.57 -21.79 4.93
CA PHE A 367 17.83 -22.38 4.48
C PHE A 367 17.78 -23.90 4.30
N LYS A 368 16.62 -24.54 4.52
CA LYS A 368 16.46 -25.97 4.28
C LYS A 368 16.56 -26.28 2.78
N LEU A 369 17.14 -27.44 2.45
CA LEU A 369 17.33 -27.91 1.07
C LEU A 369 16.04 -27.86 0.22
N LYS A 370 14.88 -28.18 0.83
CA LYS A 370 13.56 -28.08 0.18
C LYS A 370 13.30 -26.72 -0.47
N ASN A 371 13.69 -25.62 0.17
CA ASN A 371 13.46 -24.28 -0.38
C ASN A 371 14.43 -23.96 -1.52
N ARG A 372 15.67 -24.46 -1.47
CA ARG A 372 16.61 -24.40 -2.59
C ARG A 372 16.07 -25.14 -3.81
N ILE A 373 15.53 -26.35 -3.61
CA ILE A 373 14.90 -27.14 -4.66
C ILE A 373 13.70 -26.39 -5.27
N LYS A 374 12.81 -25.82 -4.45
CA LYS A 374 11.67 -25.02 -4.93
C LYS A 374 12.12 -23.86 -5.84
N ARG A 375 13.23 -23.17 -5.52
CA ARG A 375 13.75 -22.07 -6.34
C ARG A 375 14.17 -22.54 -7.73
N GLN A 376 14.82 -23.71 -7.82
CA GLN A 376 15.26 -24.26 -9.11
C GLN A 376 14.10 -24.82 -9.94
N ILE A 377 13.12 -25.47 -9.30
CA ILE A 377 11.98 -26.09 -9.99
C ILE A 377 10.99 -25.03 -10.50
N ARG A 378 10.83 -23.89 -9.80
CA ARG A 378 9.81 -22.90 -10.13
C ARG A 378 9.96 -22.30 -11.56
N PRO A 379 11.14 -21.87 -12.03
CA PRO A 379 11.35 -21.45 -13.42
C PRO A 379 11.01 -22.55 -14.42
N ILE A 380 11.39 -23.80 -14.12
CA ILE A 380 11.11 -24.97 -14.98
C ILE A 380 9.60 -25.17 -15.11
N MET A 381 8.87 -25.24 -13.99
CA MET A 381 7.41 -25.36 -13.99
C MET A 381 6.71 -24.20 -14.69
N TYR A 382 7.28 -22.99 -14.62
CA TYR A 382 6.76 -21.81 -15.31
C TYR A 382 6.92 -21.95 -16.83
N ASN A 383 8.13 -22.27 -17.30
CA ASN A 383 8.42 -22.44 -18.73
C ASN A 383 7.64 -23.62 -19.34
N MET A 384 7.36 -24.67 -18.57
CA MET A 384 6.54 -25.81 -18.99
C MET A 384 5.02 -25.55 -18.88
N GLY A 385 4.58 -24.36 -18.44
CA GLY A 385 3.15 -24.04 -18.25
C GLY A 385 2.46 -24.71 -17.04
N ILE A 386 3.12 -25.66 -16.38
CA ILE A 386 2.61 -26.41 -15.22
C ILE A 386 2.28 -25.47 -14.05
N LEU A 387 3.10 -24.44 -13.81
CA LEU A 387 2.89 -23.50 -12.71
C LEU A 387 1.56 -22.76 -12.85
N LYS A 388 1.14 -22.42 -14.07
CA LYS A 388 -0.13 -21.74 -14.34
C LYS A 388 -1.32 -22.62 -13.95
N LEU A 389 -1.29 -23.90 -14.34
CA LEU A 389 -2.32 -24.89 -14.00
C LEU A 389 -2.40 -25.12 -12.49
N TYR A 390 -1.25 -25.35 -11.84
CA TYR A 390 -1.18 -25.52 -10.38
C TYR A 390 -1.78 -24.32 -9.64
N LYS A 391 -1.44 -23.10 -10.07
CA LYS A 391 -1.95 -21.87 -9.45
C LYS A 391 -3.45 -21.68 -9.67
N LYS A 392 -3.98 -22.05 -10.83
CA LYS A 392 -5.43 -22.03 -11.11
C LYS A 392 -6.17 -22.99 -10.17
N MET A 393 -5.67 -24.22 -10.03
CA MET A 393 -6.24 -25.19 -9.08
C MET A 393 -6.18 -24.71 -7.63
N ALA A 394 -5.06 -24.09 -7.22
CA ALA A 394 -4.90 -23.55 -5.87
C ALA A 394 -5.92 -22.43 -5.56
N ARG A 395 -6.16 -21.50 -6.52
CA ARG A 395 -7.17 -20.44 -6.35
C ARG A 395 -8.60 -21.00 -6.32
N LYS A 396 -8.89 -22.02 -7.11
CA LYS A 396 -10.18 -22.73 -7.06
C LYS A 396 -10.42 -23.31 -5.66
N LYS A 397 -9.45 -24.07 -5.12
CA LYS A 397 -9.52 -24.60 -3.74
C LYS A 397 -9.64 -23.52 -2.68
N GLN A 398 -8.93 -22.39 -2.85
CA GLN A 398 -9.03 -21.26 -1.93
C GLN A 398 -10.43 -20.62 -1.94
N SER A 399 -11.05 -20.50 -3.13
CA SER A 399 -12.41 -19.96 -3.29
C SER A 399 -13.46 -20.92 -2.71
N GLU A 400 -13.32 -22.23 -2.94
CA GLU A 400 -14.18 -23.27 -2.35
C GLU A 400 -14.12 -23.27 -0.81
N LYS A 401 -12.94 -22.99 -0.23
CA LYS A 401 -12.80 -22.89 1.23
C LYS A 401 -13.45 -21.63 1.78
N ALA A 402 -13.34 -20.51 1.07
CA ALA A 402 -13.94 -19.24 1.47
C ALA A 402 -15.47 -19.24 1.39
N ALA A 403 -16.06 -20.00 0.45
CA ALA A 403 -17.51 -20.13 0.36
C ALA A 403 -18.15 -20.98 1.48
N LYS A 404 -17.34 -21.70 2.28
CA LYS A 404 -17.80 -22.64 3.31
C LYS A 404 -17.74 -22.08 4.74
N GLY A 405 -17.21 -20.88 4.94
CA GLY A 405 -17.07 -20.24 6.24
C GLY A 405 -17.38 -18.77 6.13
#